data_AF-A0A7K2Q194-F1
#
_entry.id   AF-A0A7K2Q194-F1
#
_cell.length_a   1.000
_cell.length_b   1.000
_cell.length_c   1.000
_cell.angle_alpha   90.00
_cell.angle_beta   90.00
_cell.angle_gamma   90.00
#
_symmetry.space_group_name_H-M   'P 1'
#
loop_
_entity.id
_entity.type
_entity.pdbx_description
1 polymer ?
#
loop_
_entity_poly.entity_id
_entity_poly.type
_entity_poly.pdbx_seq_one_letter_code
_entity_poly.pdbx_strand_id
1 'polypeptide(L)'
;FNGLLALGASGAGSAEVGEVLTAVNAINGAGLTAQSYVKTFRGLGDQLMAAPPGAPADGQTKRFRALRAAQYYGQALFFVLGSDDPGSEEQLYKAGRAAWDTFCDLCDPAPVKAKVPYGTTPLPVWFFRPDASGTPRPTVILTNGSDGQN
;
A
#
# COMPACT_ATOMS: atom_id res chain seq x y z
N PHE A 1 6.80 1.64 -16.70
CA PHE A 1 7.03 2.75 -15.76
C PHE A 1 6.59 2.41 -14.33
N ASN A 2 5.43 1.77 -14.11
CA ASN A 2 4.91 1.54 -12.74
C ASN A 2 5.88 0.77 -11.83
N GLY A 3 6.60 -0.23 -12.35
CA GLY A 3 7.65 -0.93 -11.60
C GLY A 3 8.80 -0.03 -11.11
N LEU A 4 9.07 1.11 -11.77
CA LEU A 4 10.05 2.10 -11.28
C LEU A 4 9.50 2.89 -10.08
N LEU A 5 8.19 3.14 -10.03
CA LEU A 5 7.54 3.76 -8.87
C LEU A 5 7.65 2.83 -7.66
N ALA A 6 7.36 1.54 -7.83
CA ALA A 6 7.57 0.53 -6.80
C ALA A 6 9.04 0.45 -6.36
N LEU A 7 9.99 0.49 -7.30
CA LEU A 7 11.41 0.47 -6.95
C LEU A 7 11.81 1.71 -6.14
N GLY A 8 11.38 2.90 -6.57
CA GLY A 8 11.65 4.16 -5.88
C GLY A 8 11.07 4.22 -4.47
N ALA A 9 9.92 3.58 -4.26
CA ALA A 9 9.28 3.43 -2.95
C ALA A 9 10.15 2.70 -1.90
N SER A 10 11.16 1.94 -2.34
CA SER A 10 12.12 1.29 -1.44
C SER A 10 12.90 2.30 -0.60
N GLY A 11 13.19 3.49 -1.14
CA GLY A 11 13.87 4.54 -0.39
C GLY A 11 13.06 5.09 0.79
N ALA A 12 11.73 4.92 0.75
CA ALA A 12 10.80 5.30 1.82
C ALA A 12 10.39 4.10 2.70
N GLY A 13 10.91 2.89 2.43
CA GLY A 13 10.55 1.67 3.16
C GLY A 13 9.17 1.09 2.81
N SER A 14 8.49 1.60 1.78
CA SER A 14 7.21 1.06 1.31
C SER A 14 7.34 0.04 0.18
N ALA A 15 8.57 -0.34 -0.17
CA ALA A 15 8.89 -1.51 -0.99
C ALA A 15 10.26 -2.09 -0.58
N GLU A 16 10.62 -3.26 -1.10
CA GLU A 16 11.99 -3.77 -1.05
C GLU A 16 12.53 -4.03 -2.45
N VAL A 17 13.79 -3.66 -2.68
CA VAL A 17 14.44 -3.81 -3.99
C VAL A 17 14.39 -5.25 -4.47
N GLY A 18 14.70 -6.21 -3.60
CA GLY A 18 14.70 -7.64 -3.94
C GLY A 18 13.31 -8.18 -4.28
N GLU A 19 12.26 -7.68 -3.61
CA GLU A 19 10.87 -8.07 -3.90
C GLU A 19 10.43 -7.52 -5.25
N VAL A 20 10.70 -6.24 -5.52
CA VAL A 20 10.33 -5.59 -6.78
C VAL A 20 11.05 -6.20 -7.96
N LEU A 21 12.38 -6.44 -7.87
CA LEU A 21 13.13 -7.07 -8.96
C LEU A 21 12.69 -8.51 -9.21
N THR A 22 12.39 -9.27 -8.14
CA THR A 22 11.81 -10.61 -8.26
C THR A 22 10.45 -10.58 -8.94
N ALA A 23 9.58 -9.64 -8.58
CA ALA A 23 8.27 -9.45 -9.21
C ALA A 23 8.41 -9.16 -10.70
N VAL A 24 9.29 -8.22 -11.07
CA VAL A 24 9.54 -7.85 -12.47
C VAL A 24 10.06 -9.04 -13.27
N ASN A 25 10.99 -9.82 -12.72
CA ASN A 25 11.49 -11.02 -13.37
C ASN A 25 10.38 -12.07 -13.58
N ALA A 26 9.53 -12.28 -12.58
CA ALA A 26 8.39 -13.20 -12.68
C ALA A 26 7.38 -12.75 -13.74
N ILE A 27 7.05 -11.45 -13.79
CA ILE A 27 6.16 -10.85 -14.79
C ILE A 27 6.73 -11.03 -16.20
N ASN A 28 8.02 -10.72 -16.39
CA ASN A 28 8.67 -10.88 -17.69
C ASN A 28 8.71 -12.34 -18.13
N GLY A 29 9.02 -13.27 -17.22
CA GLY A 29 9.02 -14.71 -17.50
C GLY A 29 7.64 -15.27 -17.85
N ALA A 30 6.57 -14.68 -17.32
CA ALA A 30 5.18 -15.04 -17.63
C ALA A 30 4.62 -14.35 -18.89
N GLY A 31 5.34 -13.37 -19.46
CA GLY A 31 4.85 -12.49 -20.52
C GLY A 31 4.14 -11.26 -19.96
N LEU A 32 4.71 -10.07 -20.25
CA LEU A 32 4.23 -8.80 -19.71
C LEU A 32 2.81 -8.45 -20.23
N THR A 33 1.86 -8.52 -19.32
CA THR A 33 0.44 -8.17 -19.49
C THR A 33 -0.09 -7.52 -18.21
N ALA A 34 -1.23 -6.82 -18.29
CA ALA A 34 -1.93 -6.33 -17.10
C ALA A 34 -2.23 -7.48 -16.11
N GLN A 35 -2.70 -8.63 -16.61
CA GLN A 35 -2.95 -9.81 -15.79
C GLN A 35 -1.70 -10.30 -15.04
N SER A 36 -0.57 -10.47 -15.74
CA SER A 36 0.68 -10.92 -15.11
C SER A 36 1.14 -9.95 -14.01
N TYR A 37 0.93 -8.65 -14.21
CA TYR A 37 1.31 -7.59 -13.28
C TYR A 37 0.41 -7.62 -12.04
N VAL A 38 -0.90 -7.59 -12.23
CA VAL A 38 -1.92 -7.66 -11.17
C VAL A 38 -1.73 -8.92 -10.33
N LYS A 39 -1.62 -10.09 -10.97
CA LYS A 39 -1.44 -11.37 -10.28
C LYS A 39 -0.19 -11.36 -9.41
N THR A 40 0.93 -10.88 -9.94
CA THR A 40 2.21 -10.91 -9.22
C THR A 40 2.21 -9.97 -8.02
N PHE A 41 1.81 -8.72 -8.21
CA PHE A 41 1.81 -7.73 -7.13
C PHE A 41 0.71 -7.97 -6.09
N ARG A 42 -0.48 -8.44 -6.50
CA ARG A 42 -1.52 -8.90 -5.57
C ARG A 42 -1.00 -10.05 -4.71
N GLY A 43 -0.34 -11.04 -5.32
CA GLY A 43 0.25 -12.17 -4.61
C GLY A 43 1.31 -11.76 -3.58
N LEU A 44 2.14 -10.75 -3.90
CA LEU A 44 3.10 -10.20 -2.94
C LEU A 44 2.42 -9.49 -1.76
N GLY A 45 1.36 -8.71 -2.03
CA GLY A 45 0.53 -8.10 -0.99
C GLY A 45 -0.06 -9.17 -0.06
N ASP A 46 -0.67 -10.21 -0.64
CA ASP A 46 -1.28 -11.33 0.10
C ASP A 46 -0.23 -12.06 0.96
N GLN A 47 0.96 -12.32 0.42
CA GLN A 47 2.06 -12.95 1.14
C GLN A 47 2.55 -12.10 2.33
N LEU A 48 2.59 -10.78 2.19
CA LEU A 48 3.02 -9.87 3.25
C LEU A 48 1.98 -9.75 4.37
N MET A 49 0.69 -9.78 4.02
CA MET A 49 -0.41 -9.76 4.98
C MET A 49 -0.63 -11.10 5.68
N ALA A 50 -0.20 -12.20 5.07
CA ALA A 50 -0.17 -13.50 5.73
C ALA A 50 0.83 -13.52 6.90
N ALA A 51 0.56 -14.37 7.90
CA ALA A 51 1.48 -14.64 8.98
C ALA A 51 2.80 -15.20 8.40
N PRO A 52 3.97 -14.66 8.81
CA PRO A 52 5.23 -15.21 8.36
C PRO A 52 5.40 -16.65 8.88
N PRO A 53 6.14 -17.51 8.16
CA PRO A 53 6.47 -18.84 8.66
C PRO A 53 7.28 -18.73 9.96
N GLY A 54 6.94 -19.57 10.95
CA GLY A 54 7.62 -19.60 12.24
C GLY A 54 6.92 -18.77 13.32
N ALA A 55 7.69 -18.00 14.09
CA ALA A 55 7.15 -17.20 15.18
C ALA A 55 6.33 -16.00 14.67
N PRO A 56 5.28 -15.58 15.40
CA PRO A 56 4.53 -14.39 15.04
C PRO A 56 5.44 -13.17 14.91
N ALA A 57 5.29 -12.41 13.82
CA ALA A 57 5.99 -11.14 13.67
C ALA A 57 5.66 -10.20 14.85
N ASP A 58 6.69 -9.49 15.33
CA ASP A 58 6.51 -8.39 16.27
C ASP A 58 5.75 -7.21 15.62
N GLY A 59 5.39 -6.21 16.43
CA GLY A 59 4.63 -5.06 15.95
C GLY A 59 5.36 -4.27 14.84
N GLN A 60 6.68 -4.11 14.96
CA GLN A 60 7.49 -3.38 13.98
C GLN A 60 7.53 -4.10 12.63
N THR A 61 7.79 -5.41 12.65
CA THR A 61 7.80 -6.26 11.47
C THR A 61 6.43 -6.28 10.79
N LYS A 62 5.34 -6.43 11.57
CA LYS A 62 3.97 -6.35 11.05
C LYS A 62 3.69 -5.00 10.39
N ARG A 63 4.10 -3.90 11.03
CA ARG A 63 3.93 -2.53 10.53
C ARG A 63 4.54 -2.36 9.15
N PHE A 64 5.83 -2.67 9.00
CA PHE A 64 6.52 -2.47 7.72
C PHE A 64 6.10 -3.49 6.65
N ARG A 65 5.69 -4.71 7.02
CA ARG A 65 5.05 -5.64 6.08
C ARG A 65 3.73 -5.09 5.55
N ALA A 66 2.90 -4.51 6.42
CA ALA A 66 1.63 -3.91 6.03
C ALA A 66 1.81 -2.68 5.11
N LEU A 67 2.83 -1.85 5.37
CA LEU A 67 3.16 -0.72 4.48
C LEU A 67 3.52 -1.20 3.07
N ARG A 68 4.39 -2.21 2.97
CA ARG A 68 4.77 -2.80 1.67
C ARG A 68 3.61 -3.51 0.99
N ALA A 69 2.75 -4.18 1.75
CA ALA A 69 1.54 -4.79 1.21
C ALA A 69 0.61 -3.74 0.59
N ALA A 70 0.40 -2.60 1.26
CA ALA A 70 -0.39 -1.50 0.72
C ALA A 70 0.15 -1.01 -0.63
N GLN A 71 1.48 -0.79 -0.72
CA GLN A 71 2.14 -0.42 -1.98
C GLN A 71 1.92 -1.48 -3.07
N TYR A 72 2.13 -2.77 -2.79
CA TYR A 72 1.98 -3.81 -3.81
C TYR A 72 0.53 -4.04 -4.23
N TYR A 73 -0.44 -3.89 -3.33
CA TYR A 73 -1.84 -3.84 -3.73
C TYR A 73 -2.12 -2.62 -4.61
N GLY A 74 -1.53 -1.45 -4.33
CA GLY A 74 -1.58 -0.27 -5.20
C GLY A 74 -1.04 -0.56 -6.61
N GLN A 75 0.14 -1.17 -6.69
CA GLN A 75 0.73 -1.60 -7.97
C GLN A 75 -0.22 -2.50 -8.77
N ALA A 76 -0.87 -3.47 -8.11
CA ALA A 76 -1.87 -4.31 -8.75
C ALA A 76 -3.12 -3.50 -9.16
N LEU A 77 -3.62 -2.64 -8.29
CA LEU A 77 -4.80 -1.82 -8.52
C LEU A 77 -4.66 -0.95 -9.77
N PHE A 78 -3.48 -0.41 -10.02
CA PHE A 78 -3.19 0.42 -11.20
C PHE A 78 -3.56 -0.25 -12.54
N PHE A 79 -3.45 -1.58 -12.64
CA PHE A 79 -3.71 -2.33 -13.88
C PHE A 79 -4.94 -3.25 -13.81
N VAL A 80 -5.69 -3.27 -12.71
CA VAL A 80 -6.77 -4.24 -12.49
C VAL A 80 -7.87 -4.17 -13.55
N LEU A 81 -8.24 -2.96 -14.00
CA LEU A 81 -9.28 -2.76 -15.01
C LEU A 81 -8.89 -3.27 -16.40
N GLY A 82 -7.59 -3.42 -16.67
CA GLY A 82 -7.07 -4.00 -17.91
C GLY A 82 -6.72 -5.48 -17.79
N SER A 83 -6.96 -6.10 -16.62
CA SER A 83 -6.66 -7.51 -16.36
C SER A 83 -7.79 -8.42 -16.83
N ASP A 84 -7.64 -9.73 -16.61
CA ASP A 84 -8.67 -10.70 -16.94
C ASP A 84 -9.84 -10.69 -15.94
N ASP A 85 -9.71 -9.96 -14.81
CA ASP A 85 -10.71 -9.84 -13.75
C ASP A 85 -10.89 -8.37 -13.27
N PRO A 86 -11.39 -7.47 -14.13
CA PRO A 86 -11.62 -6.06 -13.78
C PRO A 86 -12.64 -5.88 -12.66
N GLY A 87 -13.54 -6.86 -12.44
CA GLY A 87 -14.53 -6.83 -11.36
C GLY A 87 -13.92 -6.93 -9.95
N SER A 88 -12.64 -7.30 -9.84
CA SER A 88 -11.93 -7.41 -8.57
C SER A 88 -11.43 -6.07 -8.01
N GLU A 89 -11.59 -4.96 -8.73
CA GLU A 89 -11.08 -3.63 -8.34
C GLU A 89 -11.46 -3.24 -6.91
N GLU A 90 -12.75 -3.33 -6.54
CA GLU A 90 -13.21 -2.95 -5.21
C GLU A 90 -12.57 -3.82 -4.11
N GLN A 91 -12.47 -5.13 -4.34
CA GLN A 91 -11.84 -6.05 -3.41
C GLN A 91 -10.36 -5.71 -3.21
N LEU A 92 -9.66 -5.42 -4.31
CA LEU A 92 -8.25 -5.09 -4.32
C LEU A 92 -7.98 -3.74 -3.63
N TYR A 93 -8.81 -2.74 -3.91
CA TYR A 93 -8.77 -1.45 -3.21
C TYR A 93 -8.95 -1.63 -1.70
N LYS A 94 -9.94 -2.43 -1.28
CA LYS A 94 -10.20 -2.72 0.14
C LYS A 94 -9.03 -3.45 0.80
N ALA A 95 -8.36 -4.36 0.09
CA ALA A 95 -7.17 -5.05 0.59
C ALA A 95 -6.00 -4.08 0.81
N GLY A 96 -5.70 -3.23 -0.18
CA GLY A 96 -4.69 -2.16 -0.04
C GLY A 96 -5.00 -1.22 1.11
N ARG A 97 -6.27 -0.82 1.23
CA ARG A 97 -6.75 0.05 2.30
C ARG A 97 -6.59 -0.59 3.69
N ALA A 98 -6.93 -1.87 3.84
CA ALA A 98 -6.78 -2.60 5.10
C ALA A 98 -5.30 -2.74 5.50
N ALA A 99 -4.40 -2.98 4.55
CA ALA A 99 -2.96 -3.00 4.77
C ALA A 99 -2.44 -1.63 5.25
N TRP A 100 -2.87 -0.54 4.61
CA TRP A 100 -2.52 0.81 5.03
C TRP A 100 -3.05 1.16 6.44
N ASP A 101 -4.30 0.80 6.76
CA ASP A 101 -4.85 1.03 8.08
C ASP A 101 -4.09 0.21 9.15
N THR A 102 -3.65 -1.01 8.82
CA THR A 102 -2.79 -1.83 9.70
C THR A 102 -1.44 -1.17 9.94
N PHE A 103 -0.80 -0.61 8.90
CA PHE A 103 0.42 0.17 9.05
C PHE A 103 0.21 1.36 9.98
N CYS A 104 -0.86 2.13 9.76
CA CYS A 104 -1.21 3.29 10.58
C CYS A 104 -1.42 2.90 12.05
N ASP A 105 -2.20 1.86 12.32
CA ASP A 105 -2.55 1.45 13.68
C ASP A 105 -1.34 0.94 14.48
N LEU A 106 -0.28 0.53 13.80
CA LEU A 106 0.98 0.09 14.43
C LEU A 106 2.06 1.19 14.49
N CYS A 107 1.81 2.37 13.92
CA CYS A 107 2.72 3.51 14.08
C CYS A 107 2.73 4.02 15.53
N ASP A 108 3.84 4.63 15.92
CA ASP A 108 4.01 5.25 17.24
C ASP A 108 4.57 6.68 17.09
N PRO A 109 3.75 7.72 17.38
CA PRO A 109 2.32 7.62 17.67
C PRO A 109 1.51 7.21 16.43
N ALA A 110 0.37 6.54 16.64
CA ALA A 110 -0.56 6.25 15.57
C ALA A 110 -1.16 7.56 15.00
N PRO A 111 -1.35 7.66 13.67
CA PRO A 111 -1.98 8.83 13.07
C PRO A 111 -3.45 8.91 13.46
N VAL A 112 -3.97 10.13 13.55
CA VAL A 112 -5.41 10.34 13.76
C VAL A 112 -6.13 10.05 12.45
N LYS A 113 -6.98 9.01 12.45
CA LYS A 113 -7.90 8.70 11.36
C LYS A 113 -9.19 9.51 11.53
N ALA A 114 -9.52 10.35 10.56
CA ALA A 114 -10.74 11.15 10.61
C ALA A 114 -11.48 11.16 9.26
N LYS A 115 -12.74 11.60 9.30
CA LYS A 115 -13.60 11.82 8.14
C LYS A 115 -13.96 13.29 8.10
N VAL A 116 -13.44 14.02 7.13
CA VAL A 116 -13.74 15.44 6.94
C VAL A 116 -15.02 15.57 6.12
N PRO A 117 -16.06 16.29 6.60
CA PRO A 117 -17.26 16.52 5.81
C PRO A 117 -16.96 17.16 4.46
N TYR A 118 -17.48 16.58 3.38
CA TYR A 118 -17.31 17.10 2.02
C TYR A 118 -18.50 16.70 1.14
N GLY A 119 -19.39 17.65 0.86
CA GLY A 119 -20.64 17.35 0.13
C GLY A 119 -21.39 16.18 0.76
N THR A 120 -21.72 15.17 -0.06
CA THR A 120 -22.40 13.93 0.38
C THR A 120 -21.44 12.81 0.79
N THR A 121 -20.14 12.94 0.52
CA THR A 121 -19.16 11.87 0.71
C THR A 121 -17.98 12.39 1.54
N PRO A 122 -17.90 12.02 2.83
CA PRO A 122 -16.82 12.50 3.67
C PRO A 122 -15.46 11.97 3.19
N LEU A 123 -14.44 12.84 3.26
CA LEU A 123 -13.08 12.50 2.84
C LEU A 123 -12.31 11.84 3.99
N PRO A 124 -11.73 10.64 3.79
CA PRO A 124 -10.84 10.04 4.78
C PRO A 124 -9.54 10.84 4.86
N VAL A 125 -9.08 11.11 6.07
CA VAL A 125 -7.77 11.75 6.32
C VAL A 125 -7.01 10.98 7.41
N TRP A 126 -5.68 11.02 7.30
CA TRP A 126 -4.75 10.51 8.32
C TRP A 126 -3.83 11.65 8.69
N PHE A 127 -3.88 12.07 9.95
CA PHE A 127 -3.04 13.14 10.46
C PHE A 127 -1.91 12.56 11.30
N PHE A 128 -0.72 12.53 10.71
CA PHE A 128 0.51 12.12 11.38
C PHE A 128 1.05 13.26 12.23
N ARG A 129 1.32 12.97 13.50
CA ARG A 129 1.91 13.90 14.47
C ARG A 129 3.25 13.34 14.94
N PRO A 130 4.24 14.20 15.25
CA PRO A 130 5.53 13.73 15.74
C PRO A 130 5.45 13.16 17.16
N ASP A 131 4.47 13.58 17.96
CA ASP A 131 4.28 13.16 19.35
C ASP A 131 2.82 13.35 19.82
N ALA A 132 2.54 12.99 21.08
CA ALA A 132 1.23 13.10 21.71
C ALA A 132 1.00 14.42 22.48
N SER A 133 1.91 15.40 22.40
CA SER A 133 1.86 16.62 23.23
C SER A 133 0.66 17.53 22.95
N GLY A 134 0.05 17.41 21.77
CA GLY A 134 -1.01 18.32 21.32
C GLY A 134 -0.51 19.71 20.93
N THR A 135 0.82 19.94 20.94
CA THR A 135 1.42 21.23 20.56
C THR A 135 1.16 21.51 19.07
N PRO A 136 0.56 22.65 18.71
CA PRO A 136 0.40 23.03 17.30
C PRO A 136 1.75 23.16 16.60
N ARG A 137 1.85 22.61 15.38
CA ARG A 137 3.05 22.65 14.54
C ARG A 137 2.66 23.00 13.09
N PRO A 138 3.56 23.60 12.31
CA PRO A 138 3.35 23.75 10.87
C PRO A 138 2.96 22.40 10.26
N THR A 139 1.82 22.37 9.56
CA THR A 139 1.22 21.16 9.01
C THR A 139 1.24 21.23 7.50
N VAL A 140 1.79 20.21 6.86
CA VAL A 140 1.77 20.05 5.40
C VAL A 140 0.58 19.16 5.03
N ILE A 141 -0.24 19.60 4.09
CA ILE A 141 -1.32 18.81 3.50
C ILE A 141 -0.77 18.16 2.24
N LEU A 142 -0.77 16.83 2.21
CA LEU A 142 -0.41 16.04 1.03
C LEU A 142 -1.69 15.54 0.37
N THR A 143 -1.80 15.75 -0.94
CA THR A 143 -2.90 15.25 -1.76
C THR A 143 -2.35 14.43 -2.92
N ASN A 144 -3.07 13.38 -3.27
CA ASN A 144 -2.71 12.51 -4.38
C ASN A 144 -3.28 13.03 -5.71
N GLY A 145 -2.71 12.58 -6.84
CA GLY A 145 -3.28 12.77 -8.17
C GLY A 145 -4.33 11.70 -8.52
N SER A 146 -4.77 11.64 -9.78
CA SER A 146 -5.74 10.64 -10.25
C SER A 146 -5.29 9.21 -9.98
N ASP A 147 -3.98 8.97 -10.10
CA ASP A 147 -3.39 7.64 -10.02
C ASP A 147 -2.64 7.41 -8.70
N GLY A 148 -2.74 8.35 -7.75
CA GLY A 148 -2.08 8.24 -6.44
C GLY A 148 -2.83 7.36 -5.45
N GLN A 149 -3.51 6.33 -5.94
CA GLN A 149 -4.08 5.25 -5.12
C GLN A 149 -2.98 4.26 -4.66
N ASN A 150 -1.78 4.40 -5.22
CA ASN A 150 -0.56 3.64 -4.91
C ASN A 150 0.09 4.03 -3.57
#